data_AF-A0A520A942-F1
#
_entry.id   AF-A0A520A942-F1
#
_cell.length_a   1.000
_cell.length_b   1.000
_cell.length_c   1.000
_cell.angle_alpha   90.00
_cell.angle_beta   90.00
_cell.angle_gamma   90.00
#
_symmetry.space_group_name_H-M   'P 1'
#
loop_
_entity.id
_entity.type
_entity.pdbx_description
1 polymer ?
#
loop_
_entity_poly.entity_id
_entity_poly.type
_entity_poly.pdbx_seq_one_letter_code
_entity_poly.pdbx_strand_id
1 'polypeptide(L)'
;MSDTTRKSFLQIHPADNVLVALQDLFKGDEVTFNGQTIVIEDDIHAKHKFFIVPRSVGEEVTMYGVLVGKATLPILKGGLMTIENVQHASQDYGYREVDYKWHRPDVSAFAGRTFQGYEREDGRVGTANYWLFVPTVFCENRNLDVIKEA
;
A
#
# COMPACT_ATOMS: atom_id res chain seq x y z
N MET A 1 -14.65 20.07 15.02
CA MET A 1 -13.29 20.47 15.41
C MET A 1 -12.42 19.25 15.19
N SER A 2 -11.71 19.17 14.06
CA SER A 2 -10.85 18.01 13.80
C SER A 2 -9.61 18.16 14.66
N ASP A 3 -9.48 17.29 15.64
CA ASP A 3 -8.24 17.10 16.40
C ASP A 3 -7.11 16.87 15.39
N THR A 4 -6.27 17.90 15.21
CA THR A 4 -5.17 17.88 14.25
C THR A 4 -3.92 17.41 14.98
N THR A 5 -4.06 16.38 15.83
CA THR A 5 -2.92 15.69 16.41
C THR A 5 -2.19 15.00 15.27
N ARG A 6 -1.00 15.52 14.95
CA ARG A 6 -0.10 14.95 13.95
C ARG A 6 0.27 13.54 14.41
N LYS A 7 -0.29 12.52 13.75
CA LYS A 7 0.01 11.12 14.05
C LYS A 7 1.50 10.87 13.81
N SER A 8 2.19 10.33 14.82
CA SER A 8 3.60 9.96 14.73
C SER A 8 3.82 8.56 14.15
N PHE A 9 2.79 7.72 14.13
CA PHE A 9 2.81 6.37 13.55
C PHE A 9 1.43 5.95 13.00
N LEU A 10 1.38 4.83 12.28
CA LEU A 10 0.17 4.26 11.68
C LEU A 10 0.18 2.72 11.78
N GLN A 11 -0.95 2.13 12.19
CA GLN A 11 -1.26 0.72 11.94
C GLN A 11 -2.03 0.64 10.61
N ILE A 12 -1.55 -0.14 9.64
CA ILE A 12 -2.17 -0.21 8.32
C ILE A 12 -3.40 -1.10 8.36
N HIS A 13 -3.28 -2.27 8.99
CA HIS A 13 -4.38 -3.21 9.17
C HIS A 13 -4.50 -3.63 10.65
N PRO A 14 -5.70 -3.83 11.20
CA PRO A 14 -5.89 -4.18 12.63
C PRO A 14 -5.14 -5.44 13.09
N ALA A 15 -4.90 -6.38 12.17
CA ALA A 15 -4.16 -7.62 12.44
C ALA A 15 -2.63 -7.46 12.36
N ASP A 16 -2.11 -6.28 12.00
CA ASP A 16 -0.67 -6.05 11.93
C ASP A 16 -0.07 -6.04 13.33
N ASN A 17 1.07 -6.72 13.49
CA ASN A 17 1.83 -6.74 14.74
C ASN A 17 2.98 -5.72 14.75
N VAL A 18 2.96 -4.82 13.77
CA VAL A 18 3.93 -3.75 13.59
C VAL A 18 3.22 -2.43 13.30
N LEU A 19 3.90 -1.33 13.59
CA LEU A 19 3.48 0.03 13.25
C LEU A 19 4.47 0.64 12.29
N VAL A 20 4.00 1.56 11.44
CA VAL A 20 4.84 2.36 10.55
C VAL A 20 5.04 3.74 11.16
N ALA A 21 6.29 4.18 11.28
CA ALA A 21 6.62 5.53 11.72
C ALA A 21 6.27 6.55 10.62
N LEU A 22 5.51 7.59 10.96
CA LEU A 22 5.14 8.68 10.05
C LEU A 22 6.12 9.87 10.14
N GLN A 23 7.02 9.83 11.12
CA GLN A 23 8.12 10.74 11.36
C GLN A 23 9.27 9.96 12.01
N ASP A 24 10.41 10.60 12.21
CA ASP A 24 11.50 10.01 12.99
C ASP A 24 11.06 9.86 14.46
N LEU A 25 11.35 8.70 15.04
CA LEU A 25 11.18 8.38 16.46
C LEU A 25 12.56 7.99 17.00
N PHE A 26 12.93 8.52 18.15
CA PHE A 26 14.23 8.27 18.75
C PHE A 26 14.13 7.26 19.88
N LYS A 27 15.23 6.55 20.15
CA LYS A 27 15.30 5.63 21.29
C LYS A 27 14.89 6.34 22.59
N GLY A 28 14.00 5.70 23.34
CA GLY A 28 13.43 6.22 24.59
C GLY A 28 12.15 7.03 24.41
N ASP A 29 11.76 7.39 23.18
CA ASP A 29 10.45 7.99 22.92
C ASP A 29 9.33 7.05 23.36
N GLU A 30 8.23 7.62 23.84
CA GLU A 30 7.02 6.86 24.20
C GLU A 30 5.91 7.12 23.19
N VAL A 31 5.35 6.04 22.64
CA VAL A 31 4.16 6.08 21.79
C VAL A 31 3.01 5.30 22.42
N THR A 32 1.81 5.88 22.42
CA THR A 32 0.62 5.21 22.98
C THR A 32 -0.21 4.59 21.87
N PHE A 33 -0.33 3.26 21.87
CA PHE A 33 -1.12 2.49 20.91
C PHE A 33 -2.14 1.61 21.64
N ASN A 34 -3.43 1.76 21.31
CA ASN A 34 -4.54 1.03 21.95
C ASN A 34 -4.52 1.09 23.49
N GLY A 35 -4.16 2.24 24.06
CA GLY A 35 -4.06 2.44 25.51
C GLY A 35 -2.81 1.83 26.16
N GLN A 36 -1.89 1.25 25.38
CA GLN A 36 -0.61 0.76 25.86
C GLN A 36 0.52 1.68 25.43
N THR A 37 1.40 2.02 26.38
CA THR A 37 2.66 2.67 26.07
C THR A 37 3.64 1.68 25.44
N ILE A 38 4.34 2.13 24.41
CA ILE A 38 5.44 1.45 23.74
C ILE A 38 6.64 2.39 23.85
N VAL A 39 7.71 1.94 24.50
CA VAL A 39 8.99 2.65 24.52
C VAL A 39 9.76 2.25 23.27
N ILE A 40 10.29 3.21 22.55
CA ILE A 40 11.07 3.00 21.32
C ILE A 40 12.48 2.51 21.71
N GLU A 41 12.90 1.38 21.16
CA GLU A 41 14.16 0.72 21.55
C GLU A 41 15.36 1.10 20.66
N ASP A 42 15.08 1.57 19.45
CA ASP A 42 16.05 1.96 18.43
C ASP A 42 15.60 3.25 17.75
N ASP A 43 16.52 4.03 17.18
CA ASP A 43 16.12 5.15 16.32
C ASP A 43 15.39 4.60 15.07
N ILE A 44 14.14 5.02 14.88
CA ILE A 44 13.28 4.59 13.79
C ILE A 44 13.02 5.80 12.88
N HIS A 45 13.68 5.80 11.73
CA HIS A 45 13.41 6.82 10.72
C HIS A 45 12.00 6.69 10.16
N ALA A 46 11.45 7.81 9.69
CA ALA A 46 10.17 7.84 9.00
C ALA A 46 10.08 6.74 7.92
N LYS A 47 8.88 6.14 7.79
CA LYS A 47 8.53 5.02 6.90
C LYS A 47 9.08 3.65 7.32
N HIS A 48 9.93 3.56 8.34
CA HIS A 48 10.34 2.28 8.91
C HIS A 48 9.30 1.75 9.89
N LYS A 49 9.47 0.48 10.28
CA LYS A 49 8.48 -0.24 11.09
C LYS A 49 9.07 -0.65 12.42
N PHE A 50 8.21 -0.73 13.43
CA PHE A 50 8.58 -1.22 14.76
C PHE A 50 7.50 -2.12 15.34
N PHE A 51 7.88 -2.98 16.27
CA PHE A 51 7.02 -4.04 16.77
C PHE A 51 6.12 -3.59 17.92
N ILE A 52 4.85 -3.98 17.88
CA ILE A 52 3.85 -3.66 18.92
C ILE A 52 4.04 -4.54 20.17
N VAL A 53 4.61 -5.73 19.96
CA VAL A 53 4.82 -6.80 20.95
C VAL A 53 6.20 -7.42 20.69
N PRO A 54 6.90 -7.94 21.72
CA PRO A 54 8.19 -8.57 21.51
C PRO A 54 8.03 -9.81 20.62
N ARG A 55 9.01 -10.09 19.75
CA ARG A 55 9.04 -11.25 18.86
C ARG A 55 10.19 -12.18 19.22
N SER A 56 9.90 -13.47 19.37
CA SER A 56 10.93 -14.53 19.47
C SER A 56 11.33 -15.02 18.08
N VAL A 57 12.49 -15.66 17.96
CA VAL A 57 12.94 -16.27 16.69
C VAL A 57 11.88 -17.23 16.16
N GLY A 58 11.54 -17.11 14.89
CA GLY A 58 10.53 -17.90 14.19
C GLY A 58 9.10 -17.37 14.31
N GLU A 59 8.84 -16.38 15.17
CA GLU A 59 7.51 -15.79 15.29
C GLU A 59 7.14 -14.96 14.05
N GLU A 60 5.85 -15.01 13.72
CA GLU A 60 5.29 -14.38 12.53
C GLU A 60 5.29 -12.85 12.61
N VAL A 61 5.57 -12.23 11.47
CA VAL A 61 5.47 -10.80 11.23
C VAL A 61 4.33 -10.57 10.23
N THR A 62 3.33 -9.82 10.66
CA THR A 62 2.10 -9.57 9.90
C THR A 62 2.06 -8.10 9.49
N MET A 63 1.89 -7.86 8.19
CA MET A 63 1.70 -6.54 7.61
C MET A 63 0.56 -6.59 6.59
N TYR A 64 -0.24 -5.53 6.51
CA TYR A 64 -1.42 -5.48 5.64
C TYR A 64 -2.42 -6.61 5.90
N GLY A 65 -2.42 -7.15 7.13
CA GLY A 65 -3.26 -8.28 7.53
C GLY A 65 -2.80 -9.65 7.03
N VAL A 66 -1.60 -9.76 6.47
CA VAL A 66 -1.05 -11.02 5.95
C VAL A 66 0.35 -11.30 6.49
N LEU A 67 0.72 -12.59 6.52
CA LEU A 67 2.09 -13.00 6.85
C LEU A 67 3.06 -12.48 5.78
N VAL A 68 4.08 -11.75 6.22
CA VAL A 68 5.14 -11.23 5.31
C VAL A 68 6.52 -11.75 5.66
N GLY A 69 6.71 -12.22 6.90
CA GLY A 69 8.01 -12.61 7.40
C GLY A 69 7.96 -13.35 8.73
N LYS A 70 9.12 -13.83 9.16
CA LYS A 70 9.35 -14.36 10.49
C LYS A 70 10.59 -13.70 11.09
N ALA A 71 10.58 -13.47 12.40
CA ALA A 71 11.72 -12.93 13.11
C ALA A 71 12.89 -13.93 13.06
N THR A 72 14.09 -13.46 12.69
CA THR A 72 15.33 -14.27 12.68
C THR A 72 16.15 -14.09 13.95
N LEU A 73 15.86 -13.02 14.70
CA LEU A 73 16.48 -12.67 15.98
C LEU A 73 15.38 -12.33 16.99
N PRO A 74 15.65 -12.39 18.31
CA PRO A 74 14.75 -11.79 19.30
C PRO A 74 14.60 -10.28 19.06
N ILE A 75 13.37 -9.78 19.01
CA ILE A 75 13.06 -8.36 18.80
C ILE A 75 12.21 -7.87 19.97
N LEU A 76 12.60 -6.76 20.58
CA LEU A 76 11.83 -6.16 21.67
C LEU A 76 10.58 -5.43 21.15
N LYS A 77 9.60 -5.24 22.04
CA LYS A 77 8.51 -4.30 21.79
C LYS A 77 9.11 -2.90 21.59
N GLY A 78 8.70 -2.18 20.55
CA GLY A 78 9.29 -0.90 20.16
C GLY A 78 10.60 -1.03 19.38
N GLY A 79 11.11 -2.23 19.13
CA GLY A 79 12.31 -2.47 18.33
C GLY A 79 12.09 -2.24 16.84
N LEU A 80 13.12 -1.77 16.15
CA LEU A 80 13.12 -1.52 14.72
C LEU A 80 13.08 -2.82 13.91
N MET A 81 12.22 -2.89 12.91
CA MET A 81 12.27 -3.93 11.89
C MET A 81 13.35 -3.63 10.86
N THR A 82 14.22 -4.60 10.61
CA THR A 82 15.28 -4.52 9.61
C THR A 82 15.28 -5.78 8.73
N ILE A 83 16.06 -5.75 7.66
CA ILE A 83 16.29 -6.94 6.81
C ILE A 83 17.16 -8.01 7.49
N GLU A 84 17.79 -7.67 8.62
CA GLU A 84 18.67 -8.57 9.37
C GLU A 84 17.88 -9.38 10.41
N ASN A 85 16.83 -8.77 11.00
CA ASN A 85 16.02 -9.38 12.05
C ASN A 85 14.69 -9.96 11.56
N VAL A 86 14.32 -9.76 10.29
CA VAL A 86 13.14 -10.39 9.66
C VAL A 86 13.51 -10.97 8.31
N GLN A 87 13.14 -12.24 8.11
CA GLN A 87 13.23 -12.92 6.83
C GLN A 87 11.83 -13.13 6.24
N HIS A 88 11.72 -13.04 4.92
CA HIS A 88 10.47 -13.25 4.22
C HIS A 88 9.85 -14.63 4.51
N ALA A 89 8.53 -14.65 4.67
CA ALA A 89 7.71 -15.83 4.81
C ALA A 89 6.34 -15.57 4.19
N SER A 90 5.70 -16.61 3.69
CA SER A 90 4.33 -16.57 3.19
C SER A 90 3.55 -17.72 3.82
N GLN A 91 2.22 -17.61 3.84
CA GLN A 91 1.38 -18.70 4.32
C GLN A 91 1.49 -19.88 3.35
N ASP A 92 1.45 -21.10 3.89
CA ASP A 92 1.42 -22.30 3.06
C ASP A 92 0.22 -22.25 2.10
N TYR A 93 0.44 -22.75 0.88
CA TYR A 93 -0.63 -22.90 -0.08
C TYR A 93 -1.60 -23.98 0.38
N GLY A 94 -2.86 -23.60 0.58
CA GLY A 94 -3.94 -24.52 0.91
C GLY A 94 -5.23 -24.04 0.28
N TYR A 95 -6.05 -24.97 -0.18
CA TYR A 95 -7.41 -24.65 -0.60
C TYR A 95 -8.16 -24.08 0.61
N ARG A 96 -8.51 -22.80 0.52
CA ARG A 96 -9.45 -22.17 1.44
C ARG A 96 -10.79 -22.12 0.72
N GLU A 97 -11.80 -22.69 1.34
CA GLU A 97 -13.18 -22.53 0.88
C GLU A 97 -13.58 -21.07 1.16
N VAL A 98 -13.31 -20.18 0.21
CA VAL A 98 -13.62 -18.75 0.36
C VAL A 98 -15.04 -18.53 -0.18
N ASP A 99 -16.01 -18.32 0.71
CA ASP A 99 -17.33 -17.76 0.34
C ASP A 99 -17.17 -16.24 0.10
N TYR A 100 -16.38 -15.88 -0.91
CA TYR A 100 -16.16 -14.50 -1.27
C TYR A 100 -17.42 -13.94 -1.93
N LYS A 101 -18.15 -13.12 -1.17
CA LYS A 101 -19.23 -12.29 -1.70
C LYS A 101 -18.69 -10.91 -1.96
N TRP A 102 -18.62 -10.53 -3.24
CA TRP A 102 -18.26 -9.16 -3.60
C TRP A 102 -19.34 -8.20 -3.10
N HIS A 103 -18.99 -7.40 -2.10
CA HIS A 103 -19.82 -6.28 -1.68
C HIS A 103 -19.48 -5.07 -2.54
N ARG A 104 -20.37 -4.76 -3.49
CA ARG A 104 -20.26 -3.55 -4.30
C ARG A 104 -20.12 -2.33 -3.38
N PRO A 105 -19.08 -1.49 -3.53
CA PRO A 105 -18.98 -0.26 -2.77
C PRO A 105 -20.13 0.68 -3.14
N ASP A 106 -20.63 1.44 -2.17
CA ASP A 106 -21.62 2.47 -2.46
C ASP A 106 -20.99 3.59 -3.28
N VAL A 107 -21.49 3.76 -4.51
CA VAL A 107 -21.07 4.78 -5.46
C VAL A 107 -22.11 5.89 -5.60
N SER A 108 -23.11 5.94 -4.73
CA SER A 108 -24.19 6.95 -4.73
C SER A 108 -23.66 8.38 -4.74
N ALA A 109 -22.55 8.65 -4.06
CA ALA A 109 -21.88 9.95 -4.04
C ALA A 109 -21.40 10.45 -5.43
N PHE A 110 -21.31 9.54 -6.40
CA PHE A 110 -20.93 9.80 -7.78
C PHE A 110 -22.12 9.71 -8.75
N ALA A 111 -23.32 9.38 -8.27
CA ALA A 111 -24.51 9.30 -9.12
C ALA A 111 -24.80 10.65 -9.78
N GLY A 112 -25.12 10.62 -11.08
CA GLY A 112 -25.44 11.82 -11.86
C GLY A 112 -24.24 12.72 -12.20
N ARG A 113 -23.01 12.35 -11.78
CA ARG A 113 -21.82 13.07 -12.24
C ARG A 113 -21.57 12.78 -13.72
N THR A 114 -21.32 13.84 -14.47
CA THR A 114 -20.99 13.78 -15.90
C THR A 114 -19.64 14.43 -16.14
N PHE A 115 -19.06 14.16 -17.31
CA PHE A 115 -17.89 14.86 -17.80
C PHE A 115 -18.08 15.14 -19.29
N GLN A 116 -17.39 16.16 -19.81
CA GLN A 116 -17.37 16.43 -21.24
C GLN A 116 -16.49 15.40 -21.94
N GLY A 117 -17.11 14.42 -22.57
CA GLY A 117 -16.42 13.34 -23.29
C GLY A 117 -16.69 13.36 -24.78
N TYR A 118 -15.93 12.56 -25.51
CA TYR A 118 -16.11 12.35 -26.94
C TYR A 118 -16.96 11.10 -27.17
N GLU A 119 -18.24 11.29 -27.47
CA GLU A 119 -19.16 10.19 -27.78
C GLU A 119 -18.77 9.48 -29.08
N ARG A 120 -18.95 8.15 -29.10
CA ARG A 120 -18.73 7.28 -30.26
C ARG A 120 -20.05 6.65 -30.68
N GLU A 121 -20.14 6.25 -31.95
CA GLU A 121 -21.35 5.62 -32.50
C GLU A 121 -21.75 4.33 -31.77
N ASP A 122 -20.80 3.65 -31.13
CA ASP A 122 -21.03 2.44 -30.33
C ASP A 122 -21.44 2.72 -28.86
N GLY A 123 -21.66 3.98 -28.50
CA GLY A 123 -22.08 4.40 -27.16
C GLY A 123 -20.95 4.51 -26.12
N ARG A 124 -19.70 4.20 -26.48
CA ARG A 124 -18.54 4.48 -25.60
C ARG A 124 -18.22 5.97 -25.60
N VAL A 125 -17.65 6.45 -24.50
CA VAL A 125 -17.26 7.85 -24.34
C VAL A 125 -15.77 7.94 -24.05
N GLY A 126 -15.02 8.60 -24.94
CA GLY A 126 -13.59 8.83 -24.79
C GLY A 126 -13.28 10.05 -23.92
N THR A 127 -12.17 10.00 -23.17
CA THR A 127 -11.65 11.12 -22.37
C THR A 127 -10.73 12.07 -23.16
N ALA A 128 -10.37 11.68 -24.38
CA ALA A 128 -9.55 12.45 -25.32
C ALA A 128 -9.91 12.05 -26.76
N ASN A 129 -9.60 12.93 -27.72
CA ASN A 129 -9.86 12.69 -29.13
C ASN A 129 -8.55 12.64 -29.92
N TYR A 130 -7.99 11.43 -30.05
CA TYR A 130 -6.74 11.20 -30.78
C TYR A 130 -7.00 10.74 -32.21
N TRP A 131 -6.17 11.23 -33.12
CA TRP A 131 -5.95 10.62 -34.42
C TRP A 131 -4.76 9.67 -34.31
N LEU A 132 -5.01 8.37 -34.51
CA LEU A 132 -3.97 7.36 -34.46
C LEU A 132 -3.63 6.92 -35.88
N PHE A 133 -2.40 7.19 -36.30
CA PHE A 133 -1.85 6.69 -37.55
C PHE A 133 -0.96 5.50 -37.24
N VAL A 134 -1.37 4.32 -37.68
CA VAL A 134 -0.65 3.06 -37.42
C VAL A 134 -0.26 2.44 -38.76
N PRO A 135 1.04 2.42 -39.12
CA PRO A 135 1.48 1.85 -40.37
C PRO A 135 1.39 0.33 -40.25
N THR A 136 0.74 -0.33 -41.20
CA THR A 136 0.63 -1.80 -41.21
C THR A 136 1.85 -2.46 -41.86
N VAL A 137 2.69 -1.69 -42.55
CA VAL A 137 3.96 -2.14 -43.17
C VAL A 137 5.05 -1.09 -43.00
N PHE A 138 6.30 -1.54 -42.88
CA PHE A 138 7.44 -0.68 -42.55
C PHE A 138 7.74 0.40 -43.59
N CYS A 139 7.43 0.16 -44.87
CA CYS A 139 7.71 1.12 -45.94
C CYS A 139 6.97 2.46 -45.77
N GLU A 140 5.86 2.46 -45.04
CA GLU A 140 5.03 3.65 -44.81
C GLU A 140 5.51 4.52 -43.64
N ASN A 141 6.52 4.08 -42.87
CA ASN A 141 7.00 4.83 -41.71
C ASN A 141 7.47 6.25 -42.06
N ARG A 142 8.15 6.41 -43.20
CA ARG A 142 8.61 7.72 -43.67
C ARG A 142 7.46 8.70 -43.95
N ASN A 143 6.31 8.18 -44.40
CA ASN A 143 5.13 9.02 -44.65
C ASN A 143 4.53 9.52 -43.33
N LEU A 144 4.61 8.73 -42.26
CA LEU A 144 4.17 9.15 -40.94
C LEU A 144 5.05 10.24 -40.32
N ASP A 145 6.37 10.21 -40.58
CA ASP A 145 7.27 11.28 -40.11
C ASP A 145 6.87 12.63 -40.72
N VAL A 146 6.52 12.66 -42.01
CA VAL A 146 6.03 13.88 -42.68
C VAL A 146 4.70 14.36 -42.09
N ILE A 147 3.76 13.46 -41.81
CA ILE A 147 2.45 13.81 -41.23
C ILE A 147 2.60 14.35 -39.80
N LYS A 148 3.61 13.88 -39.05
CA LYS A 148 3.85 14.30 -37.67
C LYS A 148 4.41 15.72 -37.56
N GLU A 149 5.16 16.18 -38.55
CA GLU A 149 5.80 17.50 -38.57
C GLU A 149 4.89 18.63 -39.11
N ALA A 150 3.74 18.27 -39.71
CA ALA A 150 2.73 19.20 -40.22
C ALA A 150 1.69 19.58 -39.16
#